data_AF-A0A536ADX7-F1
#
_entry.id   AF-A0A536ADX7-F1
#
_cell.length_a   1.000
_cell.length_b   1.000
_cell.length_c   1.000
_cell.angle_alpha   90.00
_cell.angle_beta   90.00
_cell.angle_gamma   90.00
#
_symmetry.space_group_name_H-M   'P 1'
#
loop_
_entity.id
_entity.type
_entity.pdbx_description
1 polymer ?
#
loop_
_entity_poly.entity_id
_entity_poly.type
_entity_poly.pdbx_seq_one_letter_code
_entity_poly.pdbx_strand_id
1 'polypeptide(L)'
;MREIYARMAELEREGRRFAVATVVRTTGSTPQVVGAKLLVDDLGRLVGTLGGGCVEGDAFVEAKRVIETSEPSLREYELTEELAWDTGLVCGGTMWISIEPGERVLRFAGRDLLGDVLAASAGGNPVALATLMRKHGRDLVAAGKLFVETGAKGGGTLGDAVLDRRARDAALEALRSGTARTVVLDDETELLVEPVLAKPRLVIVGGGHVGLAIAKLATQLDYEVAVVDDRPEFANRERFTGVNEVVNMDMAKALETMPIGWNTFIVIAT
;
A
#
# COMPACT_ATOMS: atom_id res chain seq x y z
N MET A 1 -3.70 -3.83 0.16
CA MET A 1 -2.96 -3.67 1.45
C MET A 1 -3.85 -3.70 2.69
N ARG A 2 -5.09 -3.17 2.69
CA ARG A 2 -5.98 -3.17 3.89
C ARG A 2 -6.09 -4.53 4.61
N GLU A 3 -6.24 -5.61 3.86
CA GLU A 3 -6.35 -6.97 4.43
C GLU A 3 -5.12 -7.38 5.24
N ILE A 4 -3.93 -6.96 4.82
CA ILE A 4 -2.68 -7.23 5.57
C ILE A 4 -2.75 -6.53 6.92
N TYR A 5 -3.06 -5.23 6.95
CA TYR A 5 -3.16 -4.47 8.20
C TYR A 5 -4.28 -5.00 9.11
N ALA A 6 -5.42 -5.39 8.55
CA ALA A 6 -6.50 -6.02 9.30
C ALA A 6 -6.02 -7.34 9.94
N ARG A 7 -5.31 -8.16 9.18
CA ARG A 7 -4.75 -9.42 9.67
C ARG A 7 -3.68 -9.21 10.74
N MET A 8 -2.84 -8.18 10.62
CA MET A 8 -1.89 -7.80 11.66
C MET A 8 -2.60 -7.51 12.98
N ALA A 9 -3.66 -6.69 12.96
CA ALA A 9 -4.42 -6.37 14.18
C ALA A 9 -5.14 -7.57 14.79
N GLU A 10 -5.66 -8.48 13.95
CA GLU A 10 -6.23 -9.73 14.44
C GLU A 10 -5.18 -10.58 15.17
N LEU A 11 -4.00 -10.76 14.57
CA LEU A 11 -2.92 -11.56 15.13
C LEU A 11 -2.37 -10.95 16.41
N GLU A 12 -2.18 -9.63 16.46
CA GLU A 12 -1.74 -8.94 17.67
C GLU A 12 -2.76 -9.09 18.81
N ARG A 13 -4.06 -8.96 18.52
CA ARG A 13 -5.13 -9.18 19.51
C ARG A 13 -5.17 -10.63 20.02
N GLU A 14 -4.84 -11.59 19.15
CA GLU A 14 -4.74 -13.02 19.49
C GLU A 14 -3.43 -13.37 20.23
N GLY A 15 -2.49 -12.43 20.37
CA GLY A 15 -1.16 -12.68 20.95
C GLY A 15 -0.30 -13.61 20.09
N ARG A 16 -0.55 -13.66 18.78
CA ARG A 16 0.11 -14.57 17.84
C ARG A 16 1.24 -13.90 17.10
N ARG A 17 2.26 -14.70 16.76
CA ARG A 17 3.45 -14.22 16.06
C ARG A 17 3.24 -14.29 14.55
N PHE A 18 3.85 -13.36 13.86
CA PHE A 18 3.86 -13.28 12.41
C PHE A 18 5.07 -12.46 11.97
N ALA A 19 5.41 -12.56 10.69
CA ALA A 19 6.39 -11.69 10.04
C ALA A 19 5.77 -11.06 8.80
N VAL A 20 6.31 -9.90 8.41
CA VAL A 20 5.91 -9.19 7.20
C VAL A 20 7.13 -9.01 6.32
N ALA A 21 7.06 -9.60 5.13
CA ALA A 21 7.98 -9.36 4.04
C ALA A 21 7.49 -8.17 3.22
N THR A 22 8.37 -7.20 2.95
CA THR A 22 8.09 -5.99 2.16
C THR A 22 9.12 -5.84 1.06
N VAL A 23 8.70 -5.63 -0.18
CA VAL A 23 9.61 -5.24 -1.28
C VAL A 23 10.06 -3.81 -1.04
N VAL A 24 11.33 -3.62 -0.69
CA VAL A 24 11.88 -2.30 -0.30
C VAL A 24 12.61 -1.61 -1.44
N ARG A 25 13.00 -2.37 -2.47
CA ARG A 25 13.70 -1.86 -3.65
C ARG A 25 13.51 -2.83 -4.81
N THR A 26 13.49 -2.30 -6.03
CA THR A 26 13.46 -3.07 -7.28
C THR A 26 14.35 -2.39 -8.32
N THR A 27 14.98 -3.18 -9.19
CA THR A 27 15.66 -2.72 -10.41
C THR A 27 15.28 -3.61 -11.57
N GLY A 28 15.09 -3.04 -12.77
CA GLY A 28 14.63 -3.82 -13.93
C GLY A 28 13.18 -4.29 -13.80
N SER A 29 12.83 -5.36 -14.53
CA SER A 29 11.48 -5.92 -14.53
C SER A 29 11.33 -6.91 -13.37
N THR A 30 10.38 -6.67 -12.47
CA THR A 30 10.12 -7.51 -11.28
C THR A 30 8.61 -7.79 -11.20
N PRO A 31 8.18 -8.93 -10.62
CA PRO A 31 6.77 -9.33 -10.62
C PRO A 31 5.89 -8.49 -9.67
N GLN A 32 6.53 -7.77 -8.74
CA GLN A 32 5.89 -6.83 -7.83
C GLN A 32 6.70 -5.55 -7.69
N VAL A 33 6.02 -4.49 -7.28
CA VAL A 33 6.61 -3.16 -7.09
C VAL A 33 7.04 -2.95 -5.64
N VAL A 34 7.86 -1.91 -5.41
CA VAL A 34 8.18 -1.41 -4.08
C VAL A 34 6.90 -1.20 -3.27
N GLY A 35 6.90 -1.61 -2.00
CA GLY A 35 5.75 -1.56 -1.09
C GLY A 35 4.82 -2.77 -1.17
N ALA A 36 5.03 -3.70 -2.10
CA ALA A 36 4.32 -4.99 -2.05
C ALA A 36 4.68 -5.74 -0.76
N LYS A 37 3.68 -6.38 -0.14
CA LYS A 37 3.82 -7.04 1.16
C LYS A 37 3.25 -8.45 1.15
N LEU A 38 3.88 -9.33 1.92
CA LEU A 38 3.40 -10.64 2.27
C LEU A 38 3.51 -10.82 3.78
N LEU A 39 2.38 -11.08 4.43
CA LEU A 39 2.32 -11.48 5.83
C LEU A 39 2.35 -13.00 5.91
N VAL A 40 3.17 -13.52 6.82
CA VAL A 40 3.23 -14.94 7.17
C VAL A 40 2.96 -15.07 8.66
N ASP A 41 1.94 -15.83 9.05
CA ASP A 41 1.67 -16.10 10.47
C ASP A 41 2.36 -17.38 10.99
N ASP A 42 2.39 -17.56 12.30
CA ASP A 42 2.99 -18.73 12.97
C ASP A 42 2.34 -20.08 12.64
N LEU A 43 1.18 -20.10 11.96
CA LEU A 43 0.58 -21.31 11.40
C LEU A 43 0.91 -21.51 9.91
N GLY A 44 1.73 -20.64 9.34
CA GLY A 44 2.13 -20.68 7.93
C GLY A 44 1.07 -20.16 6.97
N ARG A 45 0.07 -19.42 7.44
CA ARG A 45 -0.93 -18.80 6.56
C ARG A 45 -0.41 -17.48 6.00
N LEU A 46 -0.80 -17.21 4.77
CA LEU A 46 -0.33 -16.08 3.97
C LEU A 46 -1.43 -15.05 3.72
N VAL A 47 -1.08 -13.75 3.75
CA VAL A 47 -1.92 -12.65 3.25
C VAL A 47 -1.05 -11.67 2.46
N GLY A 48 -1.46 -11.36 1.24
CA GLY A 48 -0.64 -10.59 0.29
C GLY A 48 0.20 -11.48 -0.62
N THR A 49 1.06 -10.88 -1.43
CA THR A 49 1.93 -11.58 -2.39
C THR A 49 3.16 -10.75 -2.73
N LEU A 50 4.27 -11.44 -3.04
CA LEU A 50 5.51 -10.85 -3.56
C LEU A 50 5.67 -11.12 -5.07
N GLY A 51 4.63 -11.65 -5.72
CA GLY A 51 4.65 -12.03 -7.14
C GLY A 51 4.63 -13.53 -7.39
N GLY A 52 4.60 -14.35 -6.33
CA GLY A 52 4.59 -15.82 -6.42
C GLY A 52 5.96 -16.43 -6.75
N GLY A 53 5.95 -17.71 -7.09
CA GLY A 53 7.14 -18.46 -7.51
C GLY A 53 8.15 -18.73 -6.38
N CYS A 54 9.40 -18.98 -6.79
CA CYS A 54 10.50 -19.33 -5.90
C CYS A 54 10.84 -18.22 -4.89
N VAL A 55 10.72 -16.95 -5.27
CA VAL A 55 10.95 -15.80 -4.38
C VAL A 55 9.96 -15.80 -3.21
N GLU A 56 8.67 -16.03 -3.48
CA GLU A 56 7.65 -16.09 -2.42
C GLU A 56 7.86 -17.30 -1.50
N GLY A 57 8.29 -18.44 -2.07
CA GLY A 57 8.63 -19.63 -1.30
C GLY A 57 9.83 -19.43 -0.36
N ASP A 58 10.90 -18.79 -0.84
CA ASP A 58 12.08 -18.47 -0.01
C ASP A 58 11.75 -17.42 1.05
N ALA A 59 11.02 -16.36 0.68
CA ALA A 59 10.57 -15.35 1.63
C ALA A 59 9.67 -15.95 2.73
N PHE A 60 8.86 -16.97 2.42
CA PHE A 60 8.09 -17.72 3.40
C PHE A 60 8.96 -18.50 4.39
N VAL A 61 10.00 -19.18 3.91
CA VAL A 61 10.96 -19.91 4.77
C VAL A 61 11.69 -18.93 5.68
N GLU A 62 12.18 -17.81 5.13
CA GLU A 62 12.86 -16.78 5.89
C GLU A 62 11.93 -16.11 6.90
N ALA A 63 10.67 -15.85 6.55
CA ALA A 63 9.67 -15.33 7.47
C ALA A 63 9.44 -16.25 8.69
N LYS A 64 9.45 -17.57 8.52
CA LYS A 64 9.40 -18.51 9.66
C LYS A 64 10.62 -18.36 10.56
N ARG A 65 11.83 -18.25 9.98
CA ARG A 65 13.04 -17.99 10.75
C ARG A 65 12.92 -16.70 11.55
N VAL A 66 12.45 -15.62 10.92
CA VAL A 66 12.23 -14.31 11.57
C VAL A 66 11.21 -14.40 12.72
N ILE A 67 10.14 -15.19 12.57
CA ILE A 67 9.16 -15.45 13.64
C ILE A 67 9.80 -16.18 14.83
N GLU A 68 10.72 -17.11 14.56
CA GLU A 68 11.40 -17.90 15.59
C GLU A 68 12.49 -17.10 16.31
N THR A 69 13.31 -16.35 15.56
CA THR A 69 14.49 -15.65 16.09
C THR A 69 14.20 -14.21 16.52
N SER A 70 13.11 -13.60 16.03
CA SER A 70 12.84 -12.16 16.12
C SER A 70 13.94 -11.27 15.52
N GLU A 71 14.78 -11.83 14.66
CA GLU A 71 15.85 -11.11 13.96
C GLU A 71 15.39 -10.78 12.55
N PRO A 72 15.28 -9.49 12.17
CA PRO A 72 14.88 -9.10 10.82
C PRO A 72 15.94 -9.53 9.79
N SER A 73 15.53 -9.66 8.54
CA SER A 73 16.41 -10.00 7.43
C SER A 73 16.15 -9.12 6.22
N LEU A 74 17.19 -8.88 5.41
CA LEU A 74 17.03 -8.42 4.03
C LEU A 74 17.55 -9.49 3.09
N ARG A 75 16.77 -9.78 2.04
CA ARG A 75 17.16 -10.71 0.99
C ARG A 75 17.14 -10.02 -0.36
N GLU A 76 18.21 -10.22 -1.13
CA GLU A 76 18.30 -9.82 -2.53
C GLU A 76 17.96 -11.01 -3.41
N TYR A 77 17.05 -10.80 -4.36
CA TYR A 77 16.62 -11.80 -5.32
C TYR A 77 16.91 -11.31 -6.73
N GLU A 78 17.90 -11.90 -7.36
CA GLU A 78 18.17 -11.73 -8.78
C GLU A 78 17.32 -12.74 -9.55
N LEU A 79 16.42 -12.25 -10.39
CA LEU A 79 15.48 -13.06 -11.14
C LEU A 79 16.16 -13.51 -12.44
N THR A 80 17.03 -14.51 -12.32
CA THR A 80 17.76 -15.12 -13.44
C THR A 80 16.95 -16.23 -14.12
N GLU A 81 17.37 -16.66 -15.31
CA GLU A 81 16.76 -17.79 -16.04
C GLU A 81 16.78 -19.11 -15.22
N GLU A 82 17.75 -19.31 -14.32
CA GLU A 82 17.86 -20.50 -13.47
C GLU A 82 16.79 -20.57 -12.36
N LEU A 83 16.25 -19.42 -11.91
CA LEU A 83 15.10 -19.37 -11.00
C LEU A 83 13.77 -19.68 -11.71
N ALA A 84 13.75 -19.68 -13.05
CA ALA A 84 12.55 -19.70 -13.89
C ALA A 84 12.20 -21.09 -14.46
N TRP A 85 12.86 -22.16 -14.00
CA TRP A 85 12.77 -23.50 -14.63
C TRP A 85 11.35 -24.08 -14.75
N ASP A 86 10.38 -23.61 -13.95
CA ASP A 86 9.01 -24.14 -13.97
C ASP A 86 7.93 -23.23 -14.61
N THR A 87 8.24 -21.98 -14.99
CA THR A 87 7.17 -21.02 -15.41
C THR A 87 7.42 -20.23 -16.69
N GLY A 88 8.65 -20.20 -17.23
CA GLY A 88 8.94 -19.61 -18.55
C GLY A 88 8.78 -18.08 -18.66
N LEU A 89 8.55 -17.37 -17.54
CA LEU A 89 8.46 -15.91 -17.49
C LEU A 89 9.67 -15.35 -16.74
N VAL A 90 10.56 -14.66 -17.47
CA VAL A 90 11.76 -14.03 -16.90
C VAL A 90 11.48 -12.56 -16.66
N CYS A 91 11.18 -12.19 -15.41
CA CYS A 91 11.28 -10.82 -14.96
C CYS A 91 12.77 -10.52 -14.76
N GLY A 92 13.52 -10.09 -15.77
CA GLY A 92 14.99 -9.92 -15.71
C GLY A 92 15.50 -8.76 -14.83
N GLY A 93 14.97 -8.63 -13.62
CA GLY A 93 15.29 -7.61 -12.64
C GLY A 93 15.74 -8.19 -11.30
N THR A 94 15.94 -7.30 -10.34
CA THR A 94 16.35 -7.64 -8.98
C THR A 94 15.39 -6.98 -8.00
N MET A 95 15.01 -7.69 -6.95
CA MET A 95 14.20 -7.15 -5.86
C MET A 95 14.85 -7.41 -4.50
N TRP A 96 14.75 -6.43 -3.61
CA TRP A 96 15.19 -6.55 -2.23
C TRP A 96 13.97 -6.60 -1.32
N ILE A 97 13.94 -7.60 -0.44
CA ILE A 97 12.80 -7.88 0.42
C ILE A 97 13.26 -7.82 1.87
N SER A 98 12.70 -6.87 2.62
CA SER A 98 12.89 -6.76 4.07
C SER A 98 11.84 -7.61 4.76
N ILE A 99 12.24 -8.45 5.71
CA ILE A 99 11.37 -9.31 6.48
C ILE A 99 11.55 -8.95 7.94
N GLU A 100 10.49 -8.45 8.56
CA GLU A 100 10.48 -7.95 9.93
C GLU A 100 9.50 -8.76 10.79
N PRO A 101 9.79 -8.96 12.09
CA PRO A 101 8.79 -9.41 13.05
C PRO A 101 7.59 -8.47 13.03
N GLY A 102 6.40 -9.04 12.94
CA GLY A 102 5.15 -8.33 12.69
C GLY A 102 4.90 -7.16 13.63
N GLU A 103 5.16 -7.38 14.92
CA GLU A 103 4.99 -6.40 15.98
C GLU A 103 5.95 -5.20 15.89
N ARG A 104 6.99 -5.26 15.06
CA ARG A 104 7.96 -4.17 14.83
C ARG A 104 7.69 -3.37 13.56
N VAL A 105 6.83 -3.88 12.68
CA VAL A 105 6.58 -3.28 11.36
C VAL A 105 6.00 -1.87 11.52
N LEU A 106 5.05 -1.69 12.43
CA LEU A 106 4.33 -0.43 12.65
C LEU A 106 4.58 0.19 14.04
N ARG A 107 5.53 -0.36 14.81
CA ARG A 107 5.92 0.17 16.11
C ARG A 107 7.31 0.78 16.05
N PHE A 108 7.44 2.05 16.43
CA PHE A 108 8.72 2.74 16.49
C PHE A 108 8.71 3.90 17.47
N ALA A 109 9.86 4.17 18.09
CA ALA A 109 10.03 5.24 19.08
C ALA A 109 8.93 5.26 20.17
N GLY A 110 8.44 4.09 20.59
CA GLY A 110 7.37 3.95 21.58
C GLY A 110 5.96 4.24 21.09
N ARG A 111 5.77 4.49 19.78
CA ARG A 111 4.49 4.70 19.12
C ARG A 111 4.06 3.42 18.41
N ASP A 112 2.77 3.11 18.48
CA ASP A 112 2.12 2.07 17.69
C ASP A 112 1.21 2.74 16.68
N LEU A 113 1.41 2.46 15.39
CA LEU A 113 0.67 3.07 14.29
C LEU A 113 -0.32 2.14 13.62
N LEU A 114 -0.50 0.92 14.13
CA LEU A 114 -1.41 -0.03 13.50
C LEU A 114 -2.84 0.52 13.42
N GLY A 115 -3.30 1.21 14.46
CA GLY A 115 -4.60 1.89 14.47
C GLY A 115 -4.70 2.99 13.40
N ASP A 116 -3.67 3.83 13.26
CA ASP A 116 -3.64 4.94 12.30
C ASP A 116 -3.65 4.40 10.86
N VAL A 117 -2.82 3.40 10.58
CA VAL A 117 -2.71 2.72 9.28
C VAL A 117 -4.03 2.02 8.93
N LEU A 118 -4.67 1.37 9.90
CA LEU A 118 -5.98 0.76 9.71
C LEU A 118 -7.05 1.80 9.36
N ALA A 119 -7.13 2.88 10.13
CA ALA A 119 -8.07 3.97 9.89
C ALA A 119 -7.87 4.57 8.48
N ALA A 120 -6.63 4.89 8.12
CA ALA A 120 -6.27 5.40 6.79
C ALA A 120 -6.69 4.44 5.67
N SER A 121 -6.39 3.14 5.82
CA SER A 121 -6.75 2.11 4.84
C SER A 121 -8.26 1.88 4.71
N ALA A 122 -9.04 2.32 5.69
CA ALA A 122 -10.50 2.15 5.77
C ALA A 122 -11.30 3.42 5.39
N GLY A 123 -10.65 4.48 4.92
CA GLY A 123 -11.31 5.72 4.49
C GLY A 123 -11.05 6.94 5.36
N GLY A 124 -10.27 6.78 6.44
CA GLY A 124 -9.81 7.89 7.27
C GLY A 124 -8.77 8.77 6.57
N ASN A 125 -8.19 9.70 7.35
CA ASN A 125 -7.10 10.54 6.86
C ASN A 125 -5.93 9.65 6.43
N PRO A 126 -5.36 9.88 5.24
CA PRO A 126 -4.28 9.07 4.74
C PRO A 126 -2.98 9.41 5.45
N VAL A 127 -2.14 8.39 5.50
CA VAL A 127 -0.87 8.42 6.20
C VAL A 127 0.22 7.86 5.31
N ALA A 128 1.44 8.34 5.49
CA ALA A 128 2.61 7.77 4.86
C ALA A 128 3.61 7.34 5.93
N LEU A 129 4.16 6.16 5.73
CA LEU A 129 5.23 5.59 6.54
C LEU A 129 6.53 5.78 5.78
N ALA A 130 7.50 6.45 6.39
CA ALA A 130 8.84 6.60 5.85
C ALA A 130 9.81 5.78 6.71
N THR A 131 10.32 4.68 6.19
CA THR A 131 11.32 3.83 6.83
C THR A 131 12.70 4.18 6.30
N LEU A 132 13.57 4.67 7.17
CA LEU A 132 15.00 4.83 6.89
C LEU A 132 15.65 3.46 6.83
N MET A 133 16.20 3.16 5.67
CA MET A 133 16.99 1.97 5.39
C MET A 133 18.46 2.40 5.31
N ARG A 134 19.34 1.70 6.03
CA ARG A 134 20.79 1.95 6.01
C ARG A 134 21.53 0.72 5.51
N LYS A 135 22.48 0.92 4.62
CA LYS A 135 23.41 -0.11 4.19
C LYS A 135 24.37 -0.48 5.31
N HIS A 136 24.57 -1.76 5.49
CA HIS A 136 25.52 -2.37 6.40
C HIS A 136 26.25 -3.47 5.63
N GLY A 137 27.39 -3.10 5.02
CA GLY A 137 28.06 -3.97 4.06
C GLY A 137 27.23 -4.11 2.78
N ARG A 138 26.74 -5.32 2.48
CA ARG A 138 25.86 -5.57 1.33
C ARG A 138 24.36 -5.46 1.66
N ASP A 139 24.00 -5.44 2.95
CA ASP A 139 22.60 -5.51 3.39
C ASP A 139 22.03 -4.12 3.66
N LEU A 140 20.78 -3.82 3.33
CA LEU A 140 20.02 -2.70 3.92
C LEU A 140 19.27 -3.17 5.17
N VAL A 141 19.38 -2.41 6.26
CA VAL A 141 18.65 -2.65 7.52
C VAL A 141 17.78 -1.46 7.82
N ALA A 142 16.55 -1.69 8.27
CA ALA A 142 15.70 -0.63 8.79
C ALA A 142 16.37 0.02 10.02
N ALA A 143 16.74 1.29 9.90
CA ALA A 143 17.49 2.05 10.90
C ALA A 143 16.62 3.08 11.64
N GLY A 144 15.43 3.39 11.12
CA GLY A 144 14.48 4.31 11.74
C GLY A 144 13.19 4.41 10.95
N LYS A 145 12.12 4.94 11.57
CA LYS A 145 10.83 5.15 10.91
C LYS A 145 10.27 6.52 11.31
N LEU A 146 9.77 7.27 10.33
CA LEU A 146 9.01 8.51 10.47
C LEU A 146 7.59 8.27 9.98
N PHE A 147 6.60 8.80 10.70
CA PHE A 147 5.20 8.77 10.26
C PHE A 147 4.69 10.16 9.88
N VAL A 148 3.93 10.20 8.79
CA VAL A 148 3.40 11.43 8.20
C VAL A 148 1.91 11.25 8.01
N GLU A 149 1.12 11.83 8.90
CA GLU A 149 -0.33 11.99 8.70
C GLU A 149 -0.59 13.25 7.86
N THR A 150 -1.55 13.17 6.95
CA THR A 150 -2.03 14.36 6.24
C THR A 150 -2.81 15.26 7.19
N GLY A 151 -2.20 16.41 7.51
CA GLY A 151 -2.79 17.40 8.42
C GLY A 151 -1.76 18.08 9.31
N ALA A 152 -0.67 18.61 8.75
CA ALA A 152 0.38 19.44 9.38
C ALA A 152 1.08 18.92 10.67
N LYS A 153 0.55 17.92 11.38
CA LYS A 153 1.09 17.33 12.60
C LYS A 153 1.72 15.98 12.28
N GLY A 154 2.78 15.98 11.47
CA GLY A 154 3.60 14.78 11.26
C GLY A 154 4.17 14.26 12.59
N GLY A 155 4.09 12.95 12.82
CA GLY A 155 4.49 12.32 14.07
C GLY A 155 5.70 11.41 13.88
N GLY A 156 6.82 11.73 14.51
CA GLY A 156 8.03 10.90 14.49
C GLY A 156 9.26 11.67 14.04
N THR A 157 10.40 11.01 14.13
CA THR A 157 11.70 11.54 13.72
C THR A 157 12.60 10.37 13.31
N LEU A 158 13.44 10.60 12.31
CA LEU A 158 14.56 9.75 11.92
C LEU A 158 15.83 10.09 12.72
N GLY A 159 15.72 10.96 13.73
CA GLY A 159 16.82 11.40 14.58
C GLY A 159 17.59 12.62 14.03
N ASP A 160 17.21 13.14 12.86
CA ASP A 160 17.80 14.33 12.25
C ASP A 160 16.75 15.20 11.56
N ALA A 161 16.82 16.52 11.79
CA ALA A 161 15.82 17.46 11.32
C ALA A 161 15.82 17.65 9.79
N VAL A 162 16.95 17.44 9.11
CA VAL A 162 17.05 17.49 7.65
C VAL A 162 16.44 16.23 7.05
N LEU A 163 16.78 15.05 7.59
CA LEU A 163 16.18 13.78 7.21
C LEU A 163 14.66 13.80 7.41
N ASP A 164 14.20 14.36 8.52
CA ASP A 164 12.77 14.50 8.79
C ASP A 164 12.05 15.37 7.77
N ARG A 165 12.67 16.45 7.29
CA ARG A 165 12.09 17.27 6.21
C ARG A 165 12.05 16.51 4.90
N ARG A 166 13.15 15.87 4.49
CA ARG A 166 13.21 15.08 3.25
C ARG A 166 12.19 13.95 3.24
N ALA A 167 12.03 13.26 4.36
CA ALA A 167 11.06 12.17 4.51
C ALA A 167 9.62 12.68 4.47
N ARG A 168 9.32 13.86 5.05
CA ARG A 168 8.00 14.49 4.90
C ARG A 168 7.69 14.90 3.46
N ASP A 169 8.65 15.48 2.76
CA ASP A 169 8.46 15.88 1.36
C ASP A 169 8.17 14.66 0.47
N ALA A 170 8.97 13.59 0.64
CA ALA A 170 8.75 12.32 -0.07
C ALA A 170 7.41 11.66 0.28
N ALA A 171 7.00 11.72 1.56
CA ALA A 171 5.71 11.23 2.02
C ALA A 171 4.54 11.96 1.35
N LEU A 172 4.58 13.29 1.27
CA LEU A 172 3.55 14.09 0.59
C LEU A 172 3.46 13.74 -0.90
N GLU A 173 4.59 13.50 -1.54
CA GLU A 173 4.62 13.07 -2.95
C GLU A 173 4.03 11.67 -3.13
N ALA A 174 4.40 10.71 -2.28
CA ALA A 174 3.85 9.35 -2.30
C ALA A 174 2.33 9.33 -2.02
N LEU A 175 1.85 10.19 -1.12
CA LEU A 175 0.42 10.36 -0.86
C LEU A 175 -0.33 10.89 -2.08
N ARG A 176 0.27 11.83 -2.83
CA ARG A 176 -0.33 12.35 -4.07
C ARG A 176 -0.37 11.32 -5.20
N SER A 177 0.69 10.52 -5.35
CA SER A 177 0.74 9.49 -6.39
C SER A 177 -0.03 8.22 -6.02
N GLY A 178 -0.26 7.98 -4.72
CA GLY A 178 -0.83 6.74 -4.21
C GLY A 178 0.12 5.53 -4.32
N THR A 179 1.39 5.77 -4.64
CA THR A 179 2.38 4.72 -4.92
C THR A 179 3.54 4.77 -3.92
N ALA A 180 3.95 3.60 -3.44
CA ALA A 180 5.15 3.46 -2.64
C ALA A 180 6.41 3.68 -3.49
N ARG A 181 7.48 4.12 -2.85
CA ARG A 181 8.73 4.49 -3.53
C ARG A 181 9.93 4.41 -2.60
N THR A 182 11.10 4.31 -3.22
CA THR A 182 12.39 4.43 -2.53
C THR A 182 13.03 5.77 -2.90
N VAL A 183 13.54 6.49 -1.91
CA VAL A 183 14.26 7.76 -2.09
C VAL A 183 15.69 7.58 -1.60
N VAL A 184 16.65 7.62 -2.52
CA VAL A 184 18.07 7.58 -2.16
C VAL A 184 18.44 8.89 -1.48
N LEU A 185 18.97 8.79 -0.26
CA LEU A 185 19.38 9.94 0.53
C LEU A 185 20.85 10.27 0.28
N ASP A 186 21.70 9.24 0.30
CA ASP A 186 23.13 9.22 0.01
C ASP A 186 23.58 7.79 -0.36
N ASP A 187 24.89 7.54 -0.39
CA ASP A 187 25.45 6.23 -0.78
C ASP A 187 25.08 5.10 0.18
N GLU A 188 24.78 5.41 1.44
CA GLU A 188 24.58 4.43 2.51
C GLU A 188 23.14 4.42 3.03
N THR A 189 22.29 5.37 2.66
CA THR A 189 20.94 5.50 3.20
C THR A 189 19.88 5.75 2.13
N GLU A 190 18.73 5.09 2.33
CA GLU A 190 17.55 5.18 1.47
C GLU A 190 16.31 5.31 2.37
N LEU A 191 15.25 5.96 1.87
CA LEU A 191 13.94 5.97 2.49
C LEU A 191 12.99 5.12 1.68
N LEU A 192 12.43 4.07 2.29
CA LEU A 192 11.20 3.46 1.80
C LEU A 192 10.03 4.32 2.27
N VAL A 193 9.24 4.84 1.34
CA VAL A 193 8.06 5.65 1.64
C VAL A 193 6.82 4.94 1.12
N GLU A 194 5.91 4.60 2.02
CA GLU A 194 4.72 3.82 1.74
C GLU A 194 3.48 4.64 2.09
N PRO A 195 2.68 5.06 1.10
CA PRO A 195 1.40 5.70 1.37
C PRO A 195 0.38 4.62 1.76
N VAL A 196 -0.42 4.91 2.77
CA VAL A 196 -1.54 4.10 3.22
C VAL A 196 -2.81 4.90 3.03
N LEU A 197 -3.67 4.35 2.20
CA LEU A 197 -4.86 4.99 1.68
C LEU A 197 -5.98 3.98 1.51
N ALA A 198 -7.21 4.47 1.58
CA ALA A 198 -8.36 3.72 1.13
C ALA A 198 -8.32 3.52 -0.39
N LYS A 199 -9.14 2.58 -0.87
CA LYS A 199 -9.39 2.39 -2.29
C LYS A 199 -9.82 3.72 -2.94
N PRO A 200 -9.31 4.08 -4.13
CA PRO A 200 -9.66 5.35 -4.76
C PRO A 200 -11.14 5.36 -5.12
N ARG A 201 -11.80 6.49 -4.86
CA ARG A 201 -13.22 6.69 -5.16
C ARG A 201 -13.37 7.50 -6.43
N LEU A 202 -14.21 7.05 -7.36
CA LEU A 202 -14.54 7.78 -8.58
C LEU A 202 -16.02 8.18 -8.55
N VAL A 203 -16.28 9.49 -8.48
CA VAL A 203 -17.62 10.06 -8.61
C VAL A 203 -17.82 10.49 -10.06
N ILE A 204 -18.77 9.85 -10.74
CA ILE A 204 -19.13 10.13 -12.13
C ILE A 204 -20.42 10.94 -12.13
N VAL A 205 -20.33 12.19 -12.57
CA VAL A 205 -21.46 13.11 -12.69
C VAL A 205 -21.97 13.04 -14.12
N GLY A 206 -23.10 12.37 -14.31
CA GLY A 206 -23.69 12.02 -15.61
C GLY A 206 -23.77 10.50 -15.81
N GLY A 207 -24.99 9.96 -15.82
CA GLY A 207 -25.31 8.53 -15.97
C GLY A 207 -25.56 8.09 -17.42
N GLY A 208 -25.25 8.97 -18.39
CA GLY A 208 -25.41 8.74 -19.83
C GLY A 208 -24.55 7.60 -20.38
N HIS A 209 -24.43 7.51 -21.71
CA HIS A 209 -23.63 6.46 -22.37
C HIS A 209 -22.14 6.52 -22.00
N VAL A 210 -21.60 7.74 -21.89
CA VAL A 210 -20.21 7.98 -21.51
C VAL A 210 -19.97 7.60 -20.05
N GLY A 211 -20.81 8.08 -19.12
CA GLY A 211 -20.73 7.72 -17.71
C GLY A 211 -20.82 6.21 -17.45
N LEU A 212 -21.69 5.51 -18.19
CA LEU A 212 -21.77 4.04 -18.14
C LEU A 212 -20.48 3.36 -18.59
N ALA A 213 -19.85 3.82 -19.66
CA ALA A 213 -18.58 3.26 -20.13
C ALA A 213 -17.46 3.48 -19.11
N ILE A 214 -17.39 4.67 -18.53
CA ILE A 214 -16.40 5.02 -17.50
C ILE A 214 -16.60 4.17 -16.24
N ALA A 215 -17.85 4.03 -15.76
CA ALA A 215 -18.16 3.25 -14.56
C ALA A 215 -17.71 1.78 -14.68
N LYS A 216 -17.89 1.18 -15.87
CA LYS A 216 -17.45 -0.19 -16.15
C LYS A 216 -15.92 -0.33 -16.07
N LEU A 217 -15.18 0.58 -16.71
CA LEU A 217 -13.72 0.57 -16.67
C LEU A 217 -13.19 0.83 -15.26
N ALA A 218 -13.77 1.80 -14.55
CA ALA A 218 -13.37 2.16 -13.19
C ALA A 218 -13.59 0.99 -12.21
N THR A 219 -14.69 0.26 -12.34
CA THR A 219 -14.95 -0.95 -11.54
C THR A 219 -13.90 -2.03 -11.80
N GLN A 220 -13.50 -2.23 -13.06
CA GLN A 220 -12.43 -3.18 -13.43
C GLN A 220 -11.06 -2.78 -12.90
N LEU A 221 -10.78 -1.47 -12.81
CA LEU A 221 -9.56 -0.91 -12.24
C LEU A 221 -9.59 -0.83 -10.70
N ASP A 222 -10.57 -1.46 -10.07
CA ASP A 222 -10.72 -1.49 -8.61
C ASP A 222 -10.85 -0.08 -8.02
N TYR A 223 -11.72 0.77 -8.60
CA TYR A 223 -12.22 1.98 -7.93
C TYR A 223 -13.49 1.67 -7.12
N GLU A 224 -13.74 2.47 -6.09
CA GLU A 224 -15.07 2.60 -5.50
C GLU A 224 -15.87 3.59 -6.35
N VAL A 225 -16.84 3.12 -7.12
CA VAL A 225 -17.52 3.94 -8.12
C VAL A 225 -18.86 4.42 -7.59
N ALA A 226 -19.10 5.73 -7.70
CA ALA A 226 -20.40 6.36 -7.47
C ALA A 226 -20.86 7.08 -8.74
N VAL A 227 -22.11 6.87 -9.15
CA VAL A 227 -22.70 7.53 -10.33
C VAL A 227 -23.85 8.43 -9.88
N VAL A 228 -23.86 9.66 -10.38
CA VAL A 228 -24.89 10.65 -10.08
C VAL A 228 -25.54 11.12 -11.39
N ASP A 229 -26.86 11.10 -11.46
CA ASP A 229 -27.64 11.75 -12.52
C ASP A 229 -28.99 12.19 -11.95
N ASP A 230 -29.54 13.31 -12.42
CA ASP A 230 -30.85 13.80 -11.99
C ASP A 230 -32.00 13.03 -12.66
N ARG A 231 -31.73 12.36 -13.79
CA ARG A 231 -32.72 11.59 -14.55
C ARG A 231 -32.77 10.12 -14.08
N PRO A 232 -33.94 9.60 -13.68
CA PRO A 232 -34.06 8.25 -13.13
C PRO A 232 -33.69 7.14 -14.13
N GLU A 233 -33.92 7.35 -15.42
CA GLU A 233 -33.53 6.43 -16.49
C GLU A 233 -32.00 6.31 -16.67
N PHE A 234 -31.24 7.29 -16.19
CA PHE A 234 -29.78 7.31 -16.22
C PHE A 234 -29.15 7.07 -14.84
N ALA A 235 -29.87 7.16 -13.73
CA ALA A 235 -29.40 6.83 -12.38
C ALA A 235 -30.19 5.67 -11.75
N ASN A 236 -30.06 4.47 -12.33
CA ASN A 236 -30.66 3.25 -11.79
C ASN A 236 -29.66 2.09 -11.71
N ARG A 237 -29.90 1.18 -10.74
CA ARG A 237 -29.00 0.05 -10.44
C ARG A 237 -28.96 -1.01 -11.54
N GLU A 238 -30.04 -1.18 -12.30
CA GLU A 238 -30.09 -2.16 -13.40
C GLU A 238 -29.07 -1.82 -14.50
N ARG A 239 -28.88 -0.52 -14.78
CA ARG A 239 -27.89 -0.02 -15.74
C ARG A 239 -26.45 -0.13 -15.21
N PHE A 240 -26.26 -0.02 -13.91
CA PHE A 240 -24.95 0.08 -13.24
C PHE A 240 -24.67 -1.11 -12.31
N THR A 241 -24.86 -2.33 -12.80
CA THR A 241 -24.53 -3.55 -12.04
C THR A 241 -23.05 -3.57 -11.63
N GLY A 242 -22.79 -3.78 -10.34
CA GLY A 242 -21.43 -3.84 -9.77
C GLY A 242 -20.84 -2.49 -9.33
N VAL A 243 -21.52 -1.37 -9.63
CA VAL A 243 -21.17 -0.05 -9.10
C VAL A 243 -21.56 0.05 -7.63
N ASN A 244 -20.71 0.67 -6.81
CA ASN A 244 -20.90 0.77 -5.37
C ASN A 244 -22.10 1.64 -4.99
N GLU A 245 -22.29 2.76 -5.69
CA GLU A 245 -23.33 3.73 -5.39
C GLU A 245 -23.95 4.33 -6.67
N VAL A 246 -25.28 4.40 -6.73
CA VAL A 246 -26.01 5.06 -7.82
C VAL A 246 -27.00 6.02 -7.19
N VAL A 247 -26.85 7.30 -7.48
CA VAL A 247 -27.59 8.39 -6.84
C VAL A 247 -28.44 9.09 -7.89
N ASN A 248 -29.76 9.02 -7.74
CA ASN A 248 -30.67 9.88 -8.48
C ASN A 248 -30.88 11.18 -7.71
N MET A 249 -30.19 12.24 -8.10
CA MET A 249 -30.23 13.54 -7.45
C MET A 249 -29.75 14.63 -8.41
N ASP A 250 -30.16 15.87 -8.17
CA ASP A 250 -29.48 17.04 -8.70
C ASP A 250 -27.95 16.91 -8.52
N MET A 251 -27.22 17.10 -9.61
CA MET A 251 -25.79 16.80 -9.69
C MET A 251 -24.95 17.72 -8.79
N ALA A 252 -25.31 19.00 -8.70
CA ALA A 252 -24.59 19.95 -7.84
C ALA A 252 -24.83 19.61 -6.37
N LYS A 253 -26.08 19.35 -5.99
CA LYS A 253 -26.44 18.95 -4.63
C LYS A 253 -25.79 17.63 -4.20
N ALA A 254 -25.63 16.69 -5.12
CA ALA A 254 -24.90 15.46 -4.84
C ALA A 254 -23.44 15.75 -4.51
N LEU A 255 -22.75 16.58 -5.28
CA LEU A 255 -21.36 16.96 -5.00
C LEU A 255 -21.20 17.71 -3.68
N GLU A 256 -22.20 18.50 -3.26
CA GLU A 256 -22.18 19.19 -1.96
C GLU A 256 -22.34 18.25 -0.75
N THR A 257 -22.99 17.10 -0.94
CA THR A 257 -23.40 16.20 0.16
C THR A 257 -22.62 14.89 0.22
N MET A 258 -22.03 14.47 -0.89
CA MET A 258 -21.23 13.25 -0.96
C MET A 258 -19.91 13.41 -0.20
N PRO A 259 -19.40 12.33 0.41
CA PRO A 259 -18.08 12.34 1.02
C PRO A 259 -17.01 12.46 -0.07
N ILE A 260 -16.48 13.67 -0.26
CA ILE A 260 -15.37 13.95 -1.15
C ILE A 260 -14.11 14.09 -0.30
N GLY A 261 -13.25 13.07 -0.38
CA GLY A 261 -11.98 13.03 0.31
C GLY A 261 -10.80 13.30 -0.61
N TRP A 262 -9.60 13.26 -0.03
CA TRP A 262 -8.34 13.44 -0.74
C TRP A 262 -8.09 12.39 -1.87
N ASN A 263 -8.67 11.18 -1.75
CA ASN A 263 -8.57 10.10 -2.74
C ASN A 263 -9.86 9.93 -3.56
N THR A 264 -10.62 11.02 -3.71
CA THR A 264 -11.82 11.08 -4.54
C THR A 264 -11.53 11.82 -5.83
N PHE A 265 -11.81 11.17 -6.95
CA PHE A 265 -11.70 11.71 -8.29
C PHE A 265 -13.11 11.98 -8.82
N ILE A 266 -13.29 13.11 -9.51
CA ILE A 266 -14.58 13.51 -10.05
C ILE A 266 -14.45 13.60 -11.56
N VAL A 267 -15.36 12.94 -12.27
CA VAL A 267 -15.49 13.04 -13.73
C VAL A 267 -16.86 13.60 -14.05
N ILE A 268 -16.88 14.73 -14.75
CA ILE A 268 -18.10 15.36 -15.24
C ILE A 268 -18.31 14.93 -16.69
N ALA A 269 -19.34 14.12 -16.91
CA ALA A 269 -19.70 13.49 -18.18
C ALA A 269 -21.22 13.58 -18.42
N THR A 270 -21.74 14.80 -18.32
CA THR A 270 -23.17 15.16 -18.38
C THR A 270 -23.68 15.27 -19.81
#